data_AF-A0AA38LK17-F1
#
_entry.id   AF-A0AA38LK17-F1
#
_cell.length_a   1.000
_cell.length_b   1.000
_cell.length_c   1.000
_cell.angle_alpha   90.00
_cell.angle_beta   90.00
_cell.angle_gamma   90.00
#
_symmetry.space_group_name_H-M   'P 1'
#
loop_
_entity.id
_entity.type
_entity.pdbx_description
1 polymer ?
#
loop_
_entity_poly.entity_id
_entity_poly.type
_entity_poly.pdbx_seq_one_letter_code
_entity_poly.pdbx_strand_id
1 'polypeptide(L)'
;MTGVAPHIAVHNLVTRSDVKPIKQKSRPMKPKVALMVKEEVIKLLQVGFIKPVDYSQWVSNIVPILKKNGKIRICIEFRDINKTCPKDDFPLPSMDEDAYREARLSQLESLDEARLDAEQRHRVYADRMCRQYNKKVYERDIYEGDLVL
;
A
#
# COMPACT_ATOMS: atom_id res chain seq x y z
N MET A 1 7.02 -11.55 -4.00
CA MET A 1 5.95 -10.69 -4.53
C MET A 1 5.71 -11.13 -5.96
N THR A 2 4.58 -11.75 -6.25
CA THR A 2 4.20 -12.17 -7.60
C THR A 2 3.67 -10.95 -8.34
N GLY A 3 4.29 -10.60 -9.46
CA GLY A 3 3.81 -9.51 -10.32
C GLY A 3 2.51 -9.88 -11.04
N VAL A 4 1.95 -8.92 -11.78
CA VAL A 4 0.84 -9.18 -12.71
C VAL A 4 1.35 -10.07 -13.85
N ALA A 5 0.59 -11.11 -14.20
CA ALA A 5 1.00 -12.02 -15.26
C ALA A 5 1.04 -11.28 -16.63
N PRO A 6 2.06 -11.52 -17.48
CA PRO A 6 2.21 -10.77 -18.73
C PRO A 6 1.02 -10.87 -19.70
N HIS A 7 0.23 -11.94 -19.64
CA HIS A 7 -0.97 -12.06 -20.48
C HIS A 7 -2.12 -11.15 -20.01
N ILE A 8 -2.07 -10.66 -18.77
CA ILE A 8 -3.06 -9.73 -18.21
C ILE A 8 -2.72 -8.30 -18.64
N ALA A 9 -1.47 -7.89 -18.45
CA ALA A 9 -1.02 -6.55 -18.81
C ALA A 9 0.50 -6.51 -19.04
N VAL A 10 0.91 -5.80 -20.08
CA VAL A 10 2.31 -5.45 -20.34
C VAL A 10 2.41 -3.97 -20.61
N HIS A 11 3.39 -3.30 -19.97
CA HIS A 11 3.71 -1.93 -20.30
C HIS A 11 4.62 -1.88 -21.54
N ASN A 12 4.11 -1.31 -22.63
CA ASN A 12 4.84 -1.14 -23.87
C ASN A 12 5.32 0.30 -24.01
N LEU A 13 6.65 0.49 -24.03
CA LEU A 13 7.26 1.79 -24.30
C LEU A 13 7.38 1.98 -25.81
N VAL A 14 6.52 2.82 -26.38
CA VAL A 14 6.61 3.23 -27.79
C VAL A 14 7.49 4.47 -27.85
N THR A 15 8.61 4.41 -28.56
CA THR A 15 9.44 5.60 -28.84
C THR A 15 9.09 6.15 -30.22
N ARG A 16 9.11 7.48 -30.38
CA ARG A 16 8.94 8.08 -31.71
C ARG A 16 10.05 7.61 -32.68
N SER A 17 9.69 7.40 -33.95
CA SER A 17 10.59 6.87 -34.98
C SER A 17 11.69 7.84 -35.41
N ASP A 18 11.52 9.13 -35.16
CA ASP A 18 12.47 10.19 -35.53
C ASP A 18 13.60 10.37 -34.49
N VAL A 19 13.50 9.71 -33.34
CA VAL A 19 14.49 9.88 -32.26
C VAL A 19 15.53 8.78 -32.25
N LYS A 20 16.81 9.19 -32.27
CA LYS A 20 17.94 8.26 -32.10
C LYS A 20 18.06 7.81 -30.64
N PRO A 21 18.41 6.54 -30.39
CA PRO A 21 18.70 6.06 -29.04
C PRO A 21 19.78 6.85 -28.32
N ILE A 22 19.56 7.11 -27.02
CA ILE A 22 20.47 7.88 -26.18
C ILE A 22 21.15 6.96 -25.17
N LYS A 23 22.49 7.01 -25.16
CA LYS A 23 23.33 6.39 -24.12
C LYS A 23 23.85 7.47 -23.18
N GLN A 24 23.26 7.57 -22.00
CA GLN A 24 23.74 8.52 -21.00
C GLN A 24 25.15 8.15 -20.54
N LYS A 25 25.99 9.17 -20.37
CA LYS A 25 27.33 8.99 -19.79
C LYS A 25 27.20 8.55 -18.33
N SER A 26 27.92 7.49 -17.98
CA SER A 26 27.98 6.99 -16.60
C SER A 26 28.41 8.09 -15.63
N ARG A 27 27.70 8.21 -14.52
CA ARG A 27 28.02 9.17 -13.46
C ARG A 27 28.90 8.52 -12.39
N PRO A 28 30.01 9.16 -11.99
CA PRO A 28 30.84 8.62 -10.92
C PRO A 28 30.06 8.56 -9.60
N MET A 29 30.25 7.47 -8.86
CA MET A 29 29.65 7.27 -7.54
C MET A 29 30.74 7.13 -6.49
N LYS A 30 30.47 7.60 -5.27
CA LYS A 30 31.35 7.34 -4.13
C LYS A 30 31.45 5.82 -3.90
N PRO A 31 32.62 5.26 -3.55
CA PRO A 31 32.80 3.81 -3.42
C PRO A 31 31.76 3.13 -2.50
N LYS A 32 31.47 3.74 -1.35
CA LYS A 32 30.44 3.24 -0.41
C LYS A 32 29.06 3.14 -1.06
N VAL A 33 28.67 4.13 -1.85
CA VAL A 33 27.36 4.16 -2.53
C VAL A 33 27.32 3.13 -3.65
N ALA A 34 28.41 3.00 -4.42
CA ALA A 34 28.53 2.03 -5.49
C ALA A 34 28.37 0.59 -4.97
N LEU A 35 28.93 0.27 -3.80
CA LEU A 35 28.76 -1.04 -3.15
C LEU A 35 27.29 -1.31 -2.81
N MET A 36 26.61 -0.33 -2.18
CA MET A 36 25.19 -0.47 -1.85
C MET A 36 24.30 -0.61 -3.09
N VAL A 37 24.62 0.10 -4.18
CA VAL A 37 23.93 -0.06 -5.47
C VAL A 37 24.13 -1.47 -6.00
N LYS A 38 25.36 -1.99 -5.99
CA LYS A 38 25.67 -3.34 -6.46
C LYS A 38 24.87 -4.40 -5.71
N GLU A 39 24.80 -4.30 -4.38
CA GLU A 39 24.02 -5.23 -3.55
C GLU A 39 22.54 -5.23 -3.93
N GLU A 40 21.95 -4.06 -4.15
CA GLU A 40 20.53 -3.95 -4.50
C GLU A 40 20.25 -4.42 -5.93
N VAL A 41 21.15 -4.15 -6.89
CA VAL A 41 21.07 -4.70 -8.26
C VAL A 41 21.11 -6.23 -8.24
N ILE A 42 21.99 -6.84 -7.44
CA ILE A 42 22.07 -8.29 -7.30
C ILE A 42 20.75 -8.87 -6.77
N LYS A 43 20.13 -8.24 -5.76
CA LYS A 43 18.81 -8.68 -5.28
C LYS A 43 17.74 -8.61 -6.36
N LEU A 44 17.72 -7.53 -7.15
CA LEU A 44 16.75 -7.37 -8.26
C LEU A 44 16.96 -8.43 -9.35
N LEU A 45 18.21 -8.81 -9.63
CA LEU A 45 18.55 -9.91 -10.55
C LEU A 45 18.07 -11.26 -10.00
N GLN A 46 18.33 -11.54 -8.71
CA GLN A 46 17.95 -12.81 -8.06
C GLN A 46 16.43 -13.00 -8.01
N VAL A 47 15.68 -11.92 -7.81
CA VAL A 47 14.21 -11.93 -7.85
C VAL A 47 13.67 -12.03 -9.29
N GLY A 48 14.50 -11.75 -10.30
CA GLY A 48 14.11 -11.78 -11.71
C GLY A 48 13.36 -10.53 -12.18
N PHE A 49 13.42 -9.42 -11.44
CA PHE A 49 12.81 -8.15 -11.84
C PHE A 49 13.58 -7.45 -12.97
N ILE A 50 14.88 -7.70 -13.06
CA ILE A 50 15.75 -7.20 -14.13
C ILE A 50 16.57 -8.35 -14.70
N LYS A 51 17.09 -8.16 -15.91
CA LYS A 51 17.99 -9.11 -16.58
C LYS A 51 19.15 -8.36 -17.24
N PRO A 52 20.32 -8.99 -17.39
CA PRO A 52 21.38 -8.43 -18.22
C PRO A 52 20.91 -8.31 -19.67
N VAL A 53 21.37 -7.26 -20.35
CA VAL A 53 21.10 -7.00 -21.76
C VAL A 53 22.41 -6.59 -22.42
N ASP A 54 22.79 -7.33 -23.45
CA ASP A 54 23.98 -7.02 -24.24
C ASP A 54 23.67 -5.97 -25.31
N TYR A 55 24.67 -5.15 -25.62
CA TYR A 55 24.64 -4.18 -26.72
C TYR A 55 23.45 -3.20 -26.73
N SER A 56 22.90 -2.85 -25.57
CA SER A 56 21.79 -1.90 -25.50
C SER A 56 22.13 -0.57 -26.19
N GLN A 57 21.22 -0.10 -27.04
CA GLN A 57 21.30 1.21 -27.69
C GLN A 57 20.83 2.34 -26.76
N TRP A 58 20.00 2.02 -25.77
CA TRP A 58 19.50 2.94 -24.75
C TRP A 58 20.17 2.67 -23.40
N VAL A 59 20.70 3.71 -22.76
CA VAL A 59 21.30 3.58 -21.42
C VAL A 59 20.87 4.76 -20.57
N SER A 60 20.20 4.48 -19.46
CA SER A 60 19.81 5.46 -18.45
C SER A 60 20.64 5.26 -17.18
N ASN A 61 21.03 6.37 -16.56
CA ASN A 61 21.84 6.36 -15.35
C ASN A 61 21.04 5.90 -14.12
N ILE A 62 21.75 5.24 -13.20
CA ILE A 62 21.24 4.93 -11.87
C ILE A 62 21.41 6.17 -10.98
N VAL A 63 20.34 6.52 -10.28
CA VAL A 63 20.29 7.60 -9.28
C VAL A 63 20.06 6.97 -7.90
N PRO A 64 21.12 6.80 -7.11
CA PRO A 64 20.99 6.25 -5.76
C PRO A 64 20.41 7.31 -4.80
N ILE A 65 19.35 6.96 -4.09
CA ILE A 65 18.73 7.83 -3.07
C ILE A 65 18.89 7.20 -1.69
N LEU A 66 19.56 7.90 -0.78
CA LEU A 66 19.69 7.46 0.61
C LEU A 66 18.41 7.78 1.39
N LYS A 67 17.81 6.76 2.00
CA LYS A 67 16.66 6.93 2.91
C LYS A 67 17.15 7.28 4.32
N LYS A 68 16.26 7.88 5.12
CA LYS A 68 16.53 8.22 6.54
C LYS A 68 16.97 7.01 7.39
N ASN A 69 16.51 5.80 7.03
CA ASN A 69 16.86 4.56 7.71
C ASN A 69 18.21 3.96 7.27
N GLY A 70 19.03 4.69 6.52
CA GLY A 70 20.34 4.24 6.04
C GLY A 70 20.30 3.28 4.85
N LYS A 71 19.12 2.85 4.37
CA LYS A 71 18.99 2.03 3.16
C LYS A 71 19.02 2.89 1.90
N ILE A 72 19.38 2.29 0.77
CA ILE A 72 19.34 2.93 -0.54
C ILE A 72 18.06 2.58 -1.28
N ARG A 73 17.56 3.51 -2.10
CA ARG A 73 16.59 3.24 -3.17
C ARG A 73 17.30 3.47 -4.49
N ILE A 74 17.28 2.46 -5.35
CA ILE A 74 17.72 2.61 -6.75
C ILE A 74 16.59 3.29 -7.52
N CYS A 75 16.90 4.44 -8.12
CA CYS A 75 16.06 5.07 -9.12
C CYS A 75 16.80 5.08 -10.45
N ILE A 76 16.08 5.15 -11.57
CA ILE A 76 16.66 5.24 -12.90
C ILE A 76 16.24 6.57 -13.53
N GLU A 77 17.20 7.27 -14.14
CA GLU A 77 17.01 8.57 -14.77
C GLU A 77 16.37 8.42 -16.17
N PHE A 78 15.06 8.18 -16.21
CA PHE A 78 14.31 7.99 -17.47
C PHE A 78 13.97 9.29 -18.22
N ARG A 79 14.64 10.41 -17.94
CA ARG A 79 14.28 11.71 -18.53
C ARG A 79 14.33 11.71 -20.05
N ASP A 80 15.36 11.09 -20.63
CA ASP A 80 15.54 11.08 -22.07
C ASP A 80 14.52 10.16 -22.74
N ILE A 81 14.35 8.93 -22.25
CA ILE A 81 13.34 8.02 -22.81
C ILE A 81 11.91 8.57 -22.68
N ASN A 82 11.56 9.17 -21.53
CA ASN A 82 10.23 9.75 -21.31
C ASN A 82 9.92 10.91 -22.24
N LYS A 83 10.93 11.67 -22.69
CA LYS A 83 10.73 12.74 -23.70
C LYS A 83 10.45 12.17 -25.09
N THR A 84 10.92 10.97 -25.37
CA THR A 84 10.82 10.31 -26.68
C THR A 84 9.59 9.45 -26.82
N CYS A 85 9.02 9.01 -25.70
CA CYS A 85 7.73 8.34 -25.70
C CYS A 85 6.61 9.38 -25.87
N PRO A 86 5.66 9.18 -26.80
CA PRO A 86 4.44 9.97 -26.81
C PRO A 86 3.68 9.74 -25.49
N LYS A 87 2.96 10.77 -25.03
CA LYS A 87 2.11 10.62 -23.86
C LYS A 87 0.95 9.70 -24.19
N ASP A 88 0.72 8.73 -23.33
CA ASP A 88 -0.50 7.93 -23.33
C ASP A 88 -1.55 8.67 -22.50
N ASP A 89 -2.42 9.42 -23.16
CA ASP A 89 -3.48 10.19 -22.52
C ASP A 89 -4.66 9.26 -22.20
N PHE A 90 -4.41 8.24 -21.36
CA PHE A 90 -5.45 7.39 -20.84
C PHE A 90 -6.43 8.26 -20.03
N PRO A 91 -7.71 8.35 -20.43
CA PRO A 91 -8.66 9.21 -19.74
C PRO A 91 -8.88 8.64 -18.35
N LEU A 92 -8.33 9.30 -17.34
CA LEU A 92 -8.73 9.04 -15.97
C LEU A 92 -10.15 9.58 -15.82
N PRO A 93 -11.09 8.79 -15.26
CA PRO A 93 -12.41 9.30 -14.96
C PRO A 93 -12.23 10.55 -14.08
N SER A 94 -12.98 11.61 -14.38
CA SER A 94 -13.10 12.72 -13.44
C SER A 94 -13.50 12.13 -12.10
N MET A 95 -12.88 12.62 -11.02
CA MET A 95 -13.39 12.34 -9.70
C MET A 95 -14.78 12.98 -9.66
N ASP A 96 -15.81 12.16 -9.81
CA ASP A 96 -17.17 12.60 -9.56
C ASP A 96 -17.30 12.71 -8.04
N GLU A 97 -17.14 13.95 -7.55
CA GLU A 97 -17.20 14.27 -6.13
C GLU A 97 -18.51 13.79 -5.51
N ASP A 98 -19.59 13.72 -6.28
CA ASP A 98 -20.88 13.23 -5.80
C ASP A 98 -20.87 11.71 -5.64
N ALA A 99 -20.34 10.98 -6.62
CA ALA A 99 -20.15 9.52 -6.49
C ALA A 99 -19.19 9.16 -5.35
N TYR A 100 -18.12 9.93 -5.15
CA TYR A 100 -17.20 9.74 -4.03
C TYR A 100 -17.87 10.04 -2.68
N ARG A 101 -18.66 11.11 -2.61
CA ARG A 101 -19.43 11.48 -1.40
C ARG A 101 -20.48 10.43 -1.07
N GLU A 102 -21.20 9.93 -2.05
CA GLU A 102 -22.23 8.89 -1.88
C GLU A 102 -21.61 7.56 -1.40
N ALA A 103 -20.51 7.11 -2.02
CA ALA A 103 -19.77 5.94 -1.56
C ALA A 103 -19.24 6.11 -0.12
N ARG A 104 -18.81 7.32 0.24
CA ARG A 104 -18.34 7.65 1.59
C ARG A 104 -19.48 7.66 2.62
N LEU A 105 -20.64 8.19 2.26
CA LEU A 105 -21.84 8.20 3.11
C LEU A 105 -22.34 6.78 3.37
N SER A 106 -22.46 5.95 2.32
CA SER A 106 -22.84 4.54 2.46
C SER A 106 -21.87 3.76 3.38
N GLN A 107 -20.57 4.05 3.29
CA GLN A 107 -19.58 3.44 4.20
C GLN A 107 -19.80 3.88 5.66
N LEU A 108 -20.12 5.15 5.91
CA LEU A 108 -20.38 5.65 7.27
C LEU A 108 -21.66 5.04 7.85
N GLU A 109 -22.73 4.95 7.05
CA GLU A 109 -23.98 4.30 7.46
C GLU A 109 -23.74 2.85 7.87
N SER A 110 -22.95 2.09 7.09
CA SER A 110 -22.61 0.70 7.43
C SER A 110 -21.85 0.56 8.77
N LEU A 111 -21.05 1.55 9.14
CA LEU A 111 -20.32 1.56 10.42
C LEU A 111 -21.25 1.87 11.59
N ASP A 112 -22.21 2.78 11.40
CA ASP A 112 -23.21 3.10 12.41
C ASP A 112 -24.17 1.93 12.65
N GLU A 113 -24.60 1.24 11.60
CA GLU A 113 -25.37 -0.02 11.72
C GLU A 113 -24.60 -1.06 12.54
N ALA A 114 -23.33 -1.30 12.19
CA ALA A 114 -22.49 -2.25 12.92
C ALA A 114 -22.30 -1.87 14.40
N ARG A 115 -22.21 -0.57 14.70
CA ARG A 115 -22.11 -0.05 16.08
C ARG A 115 -23.41 -0.27 16.85
N LEU A 116 -24.55 0.06 16.26
CA LEU A 116 -25.87 -0.15 16.87
C LEU A 116 -26.12 -1.64 17.17
N ASP A 117 -25.76 -2.52 16.25
CA ASP A 117 -25.86 -3.97 16.44
C ASP A 117 -24.94 -4.47 17.57
N ALA A 118 -23.75 -3.89 17.70
CA ALA A 118 -22.84 -4.23 18.80
C ALA A 118 -23.41 -3.79 20.16
N GLU A 119 -23.99 -2.59 20.24
CA GLU A 119 -24.64 -2.06 21.45
C GLU A 119 -25.86 -2.89 21.84
N GLN A 120 -26.70 -3.28 20.89
CA GLN A 120 -27.85 -4.15 21.13
C GLN A 120 -27.41 -5.52 21.65
N ARG A 121 -26.40 -6.13 21.04
CA ARG A 121 -25.83 -7.41 21.50
C ARG A 121 -25.28 -7.28 22.92
N HIS A 122 -24.57 -6.21 23.22
CA HIS A 122 -24.05 -5.95 24.57
C HIS A 122 -25.18 -5.79 25.59
N ARG A 123 -26.24 -5.05 25.24
CA ARG A 123 -27.43 -4.88 26.11
C ARG A 123 -28.12 -6.21 26.40
N VAL A 124 -28.36 -7.03 25.37
CA VAL A 124 -28.97 -8.36 25.52
C VAL A 124 -28.08 -9.28 26.38
N TYR A 125 -26.76 -9.21 26.20
CA TYR A 125 -25.82 -9.97 27.02
C TYR A 125 -25.87 -9.52 28.49
N ALA A 126 -25.84 -8.21 28.75
CA ALA A 126 -25.95 -7.66 30.10
C ALA A 126 -27.26 -8.07 30.79
N ASP A 127 -28.40 -7.95 30.12
CA ASP A 127 -29.70 -8.38 30.65
C ASP A 127 -29.71 -9.87 31.00
N ARG A 128 -29.11 -10.71 30.13
CA ARG A 128 -29.00 -12.15 30.38
C ARG A 128 -28.16 -12.44 31.62
N MET A 129 -27.03 -11.75 31.78
CA MET A 129 -26.15 -11.86 32.95
C MET A 129 -26.86 -11.41 34.23
N CYS A 130 -27.56 -10.27 34.21
CA CYS A 130 -28.35 -9.78 35.34
C CYS A 130 -29.44 -10.78 35.76
N ARG A 131 -30.20 -11.33 34.81
CA ARG A 131 -31.22 -12.35 35.10
C ARG A 131 -30.62 -13.60 35.73
N GLN A 132 -29.47 -14.06 35.23
CA GLN A 132 -28.81 -15.26 35.75
C GLN A 132 -28.24 -15.04 37.16
N TYR A 133 -27.70 -13.84 37.45
CA TYR A 133 -27.26 -13.45 38.78
C TYR A 133 -28.45 -13.38 39.75
N ASN A 134 -29.49 -12.62 39.41
CA ASN A 134 -30.67 -12.43 40.26
C ASN A 134 -31.42 -13.75 40.55
N LYS A 135 -31.41 -14.72 39.61
CA LYS A 135 -31.97 -16.06 39.87
C LYS A 135 -31.31 -16.78 41.06
N LYS A 136 -30.07 -16.43 41.41
CA LYS A 136 -29.31 -17.00 42.53
C LYS A 136 -29.32 -16.11 43.79
N VAL A 137 -29.92 -14.92 43.70
CA VAL A 137 -30.01 -13.98 44.83
C VAL A 137 -31.41 -14.13 45.42
N TYR A 138 -31.46 -14.51 46.68
CA TYR A 138 -32.69 -14.51 47.46
C TYR A 138 -32.70 -13.22 48.28
N GLU A 139 -33.74 -12.41 48.11
CA GLU A 139 -33.96 -11.27 48.99
C GLU A 139 -34.25 -11.78 50.40
N ARG A 140 -33.52 -11.23 51.37
CA ARG A 140 -33.77 -11.46 52.79
C ARG A 140 -34.00 -10.12 53.46
N ASP A 141 -34.94 -10.06 54.38
CA ASP A 141 -35.10 -8.91 55.25
C ASP A 141 -33.93 -8.89 56.24
N ILE A 142 -33.29 -7.72 56.37
CA ILE A 142 -32.15 -7.51 57.27
C ILE A 142 -32.65 -6.71 58.46
N TYR A 143 -32.35 -7.18 59.67
CA TYR A 143 -32.76 -6.52 60.90
C TYR A 143 -31.56 -5.97 61.67
N GLU A 144 -31.85 -5.03 62.56
CA GLU A 144 -30.84 -4.33 63.35
C GLU A 144 -30.11 -5.33 64.26
N GLY A 145 -28.79 -5.48 64.05
CA GLY A 145 -27.94 -6.46 64.74
C GLY A 145 -27.45 -7.62 63.89
N ASP A 146 -27.96 -7.79 62.66
CA ASP A 146 -27.47 -8.81 61.74
C ASP A 146 -26.04 -8.51 61.27
N LEU A 147 -25.14 -9.50 61.40
CA LEU A 147 -23.80 -9.43 60.85
C LEU A 147 -23.83 -9.80 59.35
N VAL A 148 -23.54 -8.81 58.52
CA VAL A 148 -23.27 -8.94 57.09
C VAL A 148 -21.77 -8.85 56.85
N LEU A 149 -21.29 -9.58 55.82
CA LEU A 149 -19.93 -9.42 55.28
C LEU A 149 -19.83 -8.12 54.48
#